data_AF-A0A660M3Q0-F1
#
_entry.id   AF-A0A660M3Q0-F1
#
_cell.length_a   1.000
_cell.length_b   1.000
_cell.length_c   1.000
_cell.angle_alpha   90.00
_cell.angle_beta   90.00
_cell.angle_gamma   90.00
#
_symmetry.space_group_name_H-M   'P 1'
#
loop_
_entity.id
_entity.type
_entity.pdbx_description
1 polymer ?
#
loop_
_entity_poly.entity_id
_entity_poly.type
_entity_poly.pdbx_seq_one_letter_code
_entity_poly.pdbx_strand_id
1 'polypeptide(L)'
;MEKMRGIQKLSLSVVSLAVVGSGIMGLPAYAAAGTYTWKGDAGDGKLATAANWAENAVPADGAKLVFPCIPGSGSVELINDLSAKIKEISTVKQISNAPITPASSCKSYAIDKVDFQADVKFSGEDVSAGDTPFVSIGSQTGIKNLSVDNSNVEFSHAVTKIHLDNFAIVNQGCNEIQYVVSSKNTTIGESAGVSPKEKGNITVKRGGTLGALSYESISYENNVTFEAGSKVGWPKACKGGAGTLTDVTVTLTGDIVLNGDVEYKIGSTETVKITGKLSGSGKFVPSAQNEGKLVVESRDNTSGTPNGEQGAKFEPETIHLDDESNDALQVKRNQTVFLNGKRGWISVNEGGVLKGNATVDSLYVSGVVAPGNSPGKITVLTNGFALNQTGTYEAELFNKDQYDQIVVQAGGVNLEGTLKLMYLPGGKISKNETFVIIDNKGSGPVNGTFKNLPEGAEVTVDGAVFTISYRGGDGNDVVLTAQNDSVGPKAPNTGVKEVLANPAIVAGTGVVALGALFISSKKR
;
A
#
# COMPACT_ATOMS: atom_id res chain seq x y z
N MET A 1 56.91 -35.31 -44.03
CA MET A 1 55.76 -35.19 -44.94
C MET A 1 54.57 -34.82 -44.05
N GLU A 2 54.22 -33.52 -43.98
CA GLU A 2 53.13 -32.90 -44.77
C GLU A 2 51.75 -33.47 -44.37
N LYS A 3 50.71 -32.76 -43.92
CA LYS A 3 50.20 -31.38 -44.09
C LYS A 3 49.39 -31.01 -42.83
N MET A 4 49.64 -29.90 -42.14
CA MET A 4 49.06 -28.55 -42.31
C MET A 4 47.52 -28.40 -42.23
N ARG A 5 47.12 -27.74 -41.13
CA ARG A 5 45.88 -26.99 -40.83
C ARG A 5 45.33 -26.19 -42.02
N GLY A 6 44.02 -26.32 -42.26
CA GLY A 6 43.24 -25.39 -43.08
C GLY A 6 42.29 -24.57 -42.22
N ILE A 7 42.62 -23.30 -42.03
CA ILE A 7 41.76 -22.24 -41.47
C ILE A 7 40.90 -21.70 -42.62
N GLN A 8 39.58 -21.74 -42.50
CA GLN A 8 38.68 -21.04 -43.43
C GLN A 8 38.77 -19.53 -43.19
N LYS A 9 39.39 -18.82 -44.15
CA LYS A 9 39.29 -17.37 -44.31
C LYS A 9 37.94 -17.03 -44.95
N LEU A 10 37.14 -16.19 -44.29
CA LEU A 10 36.06 -15.45 -44.98
C LEU A 10 36.69 -14.38 -45.88
N SER A 11 36.27 -14.39 -47.14
CA SER A 11 36.65 -13.46 -48.19
C SER A 11 35.94 -12.11 -48.03
N LEU A 12 36.74 -11.04 -47.89
CA LEU A 12 36.33 -9.66 -48.18
C LEU A 12 36.20 -9.50 -49.70
N SER A 13 35.01 -9.19 -50.19
CA SER A 13 34.79 -8.65 -51.54
C SER A 13 34.57 -7.16 -51.45
N VAL A 14 35.61 -6.41 -51.84
CA VAL A 14 35.59 -4.96 -52.08
C VAL A 14 35.00 -4.73 -53.47
N VAL A 15 33.91 -3.98 -53.57
CA VAL A 15 33.51 -3.33 -54.82
C VAL A 15 33.49 -1.83 -54.56
N SER A 16 34.54 -1.18 -55.04
CA SER A 16 34.65 0.26 -55.19
C SER A 16 33.81 0.70 -56.38
N LEU A 17 32.92 1.67 -56.22
CA LEU A 17 32.40 2.44 -57.36
C LEU A 17 32.40 3.94 -57.02
N ALA A 18 32.79 4.69 -58.04
CA ALA A 18 33.36 6.02 -57.99
C ALA A 18 32.35 7.15 -57.68
N VAL A 19 32.88 8.18 -57.03
CA VAL A 19 32.26 9.50 -56.90
C VAL A 19 32.35 10.23 -58.24
N VAL A 20 31.21 10.64 -58.79
CA VAL A 20 31.11 11.76 -59.73
C VAL A 20 30.10 12.73 -59.14
N GLY A 21 30.58 13.94 -58.81
CA GLY A 21 29.77 14.97 -58.16
C GLY A 21 28.81 15.66 -59.11
N SER A 22 27.71 16.15 -58.56
CA SER A 22 27.02 17.39 -58.93
C SER A 22 26.01 17.70 -57.82
N GLY A 23 26.01 18.94 -57.34
CA GLY A 23 25.35 19.37 -56.12
C GLY A 23 23.86 19.03 -56.05
N ILE A 24 23.51 18.30 -55.00
CA ILE A 24 22.15 18.25 -54.46
C ILE A 24 22.31 18.76 -53.03
N MET A 25 21.63 19.87 -52.71
CA MET A 25 21.51 20.35 -51.33
C MET A 25 21.12 19.15 -50.46
N GLY A 26 21.89 18.90 -49.40
CA GLY A 26 21.59 17.84 -48.45
C GLY A 26 20.21 18.07 -47.84
N LEU A 27 19.18 17.45 -48.43
CA LEU A 27 17.99 17.11 -47.68
C LEU A 27 18.46 16.17 -46.56
N PRO A 28 18.06 16.39 -45.29
CA PRO A 28 18.38 15.43 -44.25
C PRO A 28 17.87 14.08 -44.74
N ALA A 29 18.76 13.11 -44.85
CA ALA A 29 18.36 11.73 -45.03
C ALA A 29 17.47 11.42 -43.82
N TYR A 30 16.15 11.39 -44.03
CA TYR A 30 15.23 10.94 -43.00
C TYR A 30 15.64 9.50 -42.69
N ALA A 31 16.28 9.32 -41.54
CA ALA A 31 16.64 8.01 -41.04
C ALA A 31 15.36 7.16 -40.96
N ALA A 32 15.47 5.87 -41.26
CA ALA A 32 14.33 4.97 -41.12
C ALA A 32 13.92 4.86 -39.64
N ALA A 33 12.66 4.51 -39.37
CA ALA A 33 12.20 4.18 -38.02
C ALA A 33 13.18 3.19 -37.37
N GLY A 34 13.78 3.59 -36.25
CA GLY A 34 14.89 2.88 -35.64
C GLY A 34 14.94 3.09 -34.13
N THR A 35 15.89 2.42 -33.49
CA THR A 35 16.17 2.56 -32.05
C THR A 35 17.25 3.62 -31.86
N TYR A 36 17.01 4.56 -30.95
CA TYR A 36 17.90 5.66 -30.65
C TYR A 36 18.22 5.67 -29.16
N THR A 37 19.50 5.59 -28.81
CA THR A 37 19.95 5.47 -27.42
C THR A 37 20.54 6.77 -26.91
N TRP A 38 19.95 7.35 -25.88
CA TRP A 38 20.39 8.62 -25.31
C TRP A 38 21.77 8.49 -24.66
N LYS A 39 22.66 9.42 -25.00
CA LYS A 39 23.97 9.66 -24.38
C LYS A 39 24.06 11.05 -23.75
N GLY A 40 23.48 12.05 -24.41
CA GLY A 40 23.52 13.44 -23.94
C GLY A 40 24.88 14.14 -24.11
N ASP A 41 25.76 13.64 -24.98
CA ASP A 41 27.14 14.12 -25.14
C ASP A 41 27.25 15.60 -25.55
N ALA A 42 26.22 16.17 -26.19
CA ALA A 42 26.21 17.60 -26.56
C ALA A 42 25.87 18.52 -25.38
N GLY A 43 25.27 17.99 -24.31
CA GLY A 43 24.94 18.72 -23.08
C GLY A 43 23.83 19.77 -23.21
N ASP A 44 23.13 19.84 -24.34
CA ASP A 44 22.07 20.82 -24.61
C ASP A 44 20.66 20.34 -24.24
N GLY A 45 20.50 19.06 -23.89
CA GLY A 45 19.23 18.45 -23.51
C GLY A 45 18.22 18.30 -24.65
N LYS A 46 18.62 18.48 -25.91
CA LYS A 46 17.68 18.47 -27.06
C LYS A 46 17.62 17.11 -27.74
N LEU A 47 16.41 16.66 -28.04
CA LEU A 47 16.20 15.39 -28.76
C LEU A 47 16.56 15.51 -30.25
N ALA A 48 16.49 16.69 -30.86
CA ALA A 48 16.87 16.91 -32.26
C ALA A 48 18.39 17.07 -32.51
N THR A 49 19.21 17.05 -31.45
CA THR A 49 20.68 17.11 -31.59
C THR A 49 21.25 15.71 -31.80
N ALA A 50 21.71 15.41 -33.02
CA ALA A 50 22.22 14.09 -33.41
C ALA A 50 23.31 13.55 -32.47
N ALA A 51 24.22 14.41 -31.99
CA ALA A 51 25.31 14.03 -31.10
C ALA A 51 24.85 13.55 -29.70
N ASN A 52 23.60 13.80 -29.30
CA ASN A 52 23.07 13.25 -28.06
C ASN A 52 22.66 11.77 -28.18
N TRP A 53 22.64 11.21 -29.38
CA TRP A 53 22.23 9.83 -29.64
C TRP A 53 23.44 8.97 -30.01
N ALA A 54 23.45 7.71 -29.54
CA ALA A 54 24.51 6.76 -29.85
C ALA A 54 24.69 6.52 -31.34
N GLU A 55 23.60 6.65 -32.10
CA GLU A 55 23.48 6.48 -33.53
C GLU A 55 23.99 7.71 -34.31
N ASN A 56 24.32 8.80 -33.60
CA ASN A 56 24.72 10.08 -34.16
C ASN A 56 23.76 10.58 -35.27
N ALA A 57 22.47 10.39 -35.03
CA ALA A 57 21.39 10.72 -35.95
C ALA A 57 20.17 11.20 -35.17
N VAL A 58 19.38 12.06 -35.80
CA VAL A 58 18.12 12.56 -35.21
C VAL A 58 17.04 11.47 -35.29
N PRO A 59 16.31 11.20 -34.19
CA PRO A 59 15.17 10.28 -34.22
C PRO A 59 14.13 10.64 -35.28
N ALA A 60 13.77 9.67 -36.11
CA ALA A 60 12.77 9.82 -37.14
C ALA A 60 11.37 9.35 -36.69
N ASP A 61 10.37 9.54 -37.56
CA ASP A 61 9.00 9.13 -37.26
C ASP A 61 8.91 7.62 -36.98
N GLY A 62 8.20 7.25 -35.91
CA GLY A 62 8.10 5.88 -35.43
C GLY A 62 9.33 5.39 -34.65
N ALA A 63 10.23 6.29 -34.23
CA ALA A 63 11.41 5.92 -33.45
C ALA A 63 11.06 5.27 -32.09
N LYS A 64 11.96 4.39 -31.67
CA LYS A 64 12.10 3.91 -30.30
C LYS A 64 13.20 4.72 -29.60
N LEU A 65 12.86 5.44 -28.54
CA LEU A 65 13.83 6.16 -27.71
C LEU A 65 14.23 5.31 -26.52
N VAL A 66 15.53 5.14 -26.29
CA VAL A 66 16.08 4.33 -25.20
C VAL A 66 16.86 5.20 -24.23
N PHE A 67 16.45 5.19 -22.97
CA PHE A 67 17.05 5.96 -21.89
C PHE A 67 17.76 5.04 -20.89
N PRO A 68 19.10 5.06 -20.86
CA PRO A 68 19.89 4.26 -19.92
C PRO A 68 20.01 4.94 -18.54
N CYS A 69 20.32 4.18 -17.48
CA CYS A 69 20.66 4.79 -16.18
C CYS A 69 21.91 5.66 -16.31
N ILE A 70 21.83 6.88 -15.80
CA ILE A 70 22.99 7.71 -15.49
C ILE A 70 23.14 7.68 -13.97
N PRO A 71 24.25 7.16 -13.42
CA PRO A 71 24.46 7.11 -11.98
C PRO A 71 24.36 8.50 -11.33
N GLY A 72 23.59 8.59 -10.24
CA GLY A 72 23.48 9.79 -9.41
C GLY A 72 22.04 10.23 -9.15
N SER A 73 21.87 11.18 -8.24
CA SER A 73 20.59 11.80 -7.96
C SER A 73 20.29 12.96 -8.91
N GLY A 74 19.01 13.31 -9.05
CA GLY A 74 18.54 14.45 -9.84
C GLY A 74 17.88 14.04 -11.16
N SER A 75 17.53 15.05 -11.96
CA SER A 75 16.81 14.89 -13.22
C SER A 75 17.63 15.45 -14.38
N VAL A 76 17.54 14.79 -15.54
CA VAL A 76 18.00 15.30 -16.83
C VAL A 76 16.79 15.88 -17.54
N GLU A 77 16.77 17.21 -17.67
CA GLU A 77 15.71 17.93 -18.37
C GLU A 77 15.92 17.84 -19.88
N LEU A 78 14.91 17.37 -20.59
CA LEU A 78 14.94 17.12 -22.03
C LEU A 78 13.87 17.94 -22.74
N ILE A 79 14.30 18.62 -23.80
CA ILE A 79 13.43 19.37 -24.71
C ILE A 79 13.20 18.51 -25.95
N ASN A 80 11.94 18.13 -26.18
CA ASN A 80 11.54 17.48 -27.41
C ASN A 80 11.21 18.51 -28.49
N ASP A 81 12.22 18.77 -29.32
CA ASP A 81 12.16 19.60 -30.52
C ASP A 81 12.10 18.77 -31.82
N LEU A 82 11.75 17.49 -31.72
CA LEU A 82 11.54 16.62 -32.89
C LEU A 82 10.24 17.00 -33.62
N SER A 83 10.27 16.91 -34.95
CA SER A 83 9.05 16.87 -35.78
C SER A 83 8.46 15.47 -35.93
N ALA A 84 9.19 14.45 -35.46
CA ALA A 84 8.85 13.04 -35.55
C ALA A 84 7.89 12.61 -34.44
N LYS A 85 6.97 11.69 -34.76
CA LYS A 85 6.15 11.01 -33.77
C LYS A 85 6.87 9.82 -33.17
N ILE A 86 6.77 9.64 -31.86
CA ILE A 86 7.44 8.56 -31.15
C ILE A 86 6.52 7.34 -31.05
N LYS A 87 7.08 6.15 -31.25
CA LYS A 87 6.35 4.87 -31.14
C LYS A 87 6.65 4.14 -29.86
N GLU A 88 7.88 4.28 -29.34
CA GLU A 88 8.29 3.55 -28.15
C GLU A 88 9.26 4.36 -27.28
N ILE A 89 9.09 4.27 -25.97
CA ILE A 89 10.08 4.75 -24.99
C ILE A 89 10.48 3.56 -24.12
N SER A 90 11.78 3.35 -23.98
CA SER A 90 12.33 2.23 -23.22
C SER A 90 13.35 2.70 -22.20
N THR A 91 13.35 2.08 -21.02
CA THR A 91 14.37 2.29 -20.00
C THR A 91 15.28 1.07 -19.88
N VAL A 92 16.58 1.27 -19.71
CA VAL A 92 17.56 0.18 -19.62
C VAL A 92 18.55 0.43 -18.49
N LYS A 93 19.15 -0.64 -17.95
CA LYS A 93 20.03 -0.51 -16.78
C LYS A 93 21.26 0.33 -17.09
N GLN A 94 22.03 0.02 -18.12
CA GLN A 94 23.14 0.85 -18.59
C GLN A 94 23.45 0.53 -20.06
N ILE A 95 24.27 1.36 -20.71
CA ILE A 95 24.92 1.02 -21.98
C ILE A 95 26.19 0.17 -21.73
N SER A 96 26.75 0.21 -20.51
CA SER A 96 28.00 -0.49 -20.14
C SER A 96 27.78 -1.61 -19.12
N ASN A 97 28.52 -2.72 -19.23
CA ASN A 97 28.47 -3.84 -18.28
C ASN A 97 29.19 -3.54 -16.93
N ALA A 98 29.46 -2.28 -16.60
CA ALA A 98 30.19 -1.92 -15.39
C ALA A 98 29.26 -2.02 -14.15
N PRO A 99 29.70 -2.64 -13.04
CA PRO A 99 28.90 -2.72 -11.82
C PRO A 99 28.59 -1.33 -11.26
N ILE A 100 27.33 -1.08 -10.90
CA ILE A 100 26.95 0.08 -10.08
C ILE A 100 27.27 -0.26 -8.62
N THR A 101 28.44 0.17 -8.13
CA THR A 101 28.83 0.01 -6.72
C THR A 101 29.24 1.35 -6.09
N PRO A 102 28.66 1.76 -4.94
CA PRO A 102 27.42 1.32 -4.28
C PRO A 102 26.25 2.30 -4.49
N ALA A 103 25.02 1.78 -4.51
CA ALA A 103 23.74 2.46 -4.27
C ALA A 103 23.62 3.93 -4.74
N SER A 104 23.97 4.22 -6.00
CA SER A 104 23.52 5.47 -6.61
C SER A 104 22.24 5.17 -7.39
N SER A 105 21.14 5.82 -7.00
CA SER A 105 19.93 5.88 -7.81
C SER A 105 20.29 6.30 -9.24
N CYS A 106 19.48 5.89 -10.21
CA CYS A 106 19.54 6.49 -11.54
C CYS A 106 18.98 7.91 -11.50
N LYS A 107 19.63 8.83 -12.22
CA LYS A 107 18.98 10.10 -12.55
C LYS A 107 17.70 9.80 -13.33
N SER A 108 16.64 10.56 -13.04
CA SER A 108 15.44 10.55 -13.86
C SER A 108 15.66 11.35 -15.15
N TYR A 109 14.83 11.10 -16.15
CA TYR A 109 14.68 11.96 -17.31
C TYR A 109 13.31 12.65 -17.25
N ALA A 110 13.27 13.95 -17.53
CA ALA A 110 12.03 14.70 -17.66
C ALA A 110 11.94 15.22 -19.09
N ILE A 111 10.99 14.72 -19.87
CA ILE A 111 10.75 15.17 -21.24
C ILE A 111 9.58 16.16 -21.22
N ASP A 112 9.78 17.38 -21.70
CA ASP A 112 8.77 18.45 -21.65
C ASP A 112 7.44 18.08 -22.36
N LYS A 113 7.54 17.44 -23.52
CA LYS A 113 6.39 16.98 -24.31
C LYS A 113 6.73 15.83 -25.26
N VAL A 114 5.74 15.04 -25.67
CA VAL A 114 5.92 14.05 -26.73
C VAL A 114 4.70 13.97 -27.65
N ASP A 115 4.91 14.11 -28.97
CA ASP A 115 3.90 13.71 -29.95
C ASP A 115 4.10 12.23 -30.28
N PHE A 116 3.11 11.42 -29.97
CA PHE A 116 3.17 9.97 -30.16
C PHE A 116 2.46 9.54 -31.45
N GLN A 117 2.84 8.37 -31.95
CA GLN A 117 1.97 7.61 -32.84
C GLN A 117 0.72 7.15 -32.07
N ALA A 118 -0.31 6.71 -32.81
CA ALA A 118 -1.55 6.24 -32.18
C ALA A 118 -1.30 5.00 -31.29
N ASP A 119 -0.40 4.12 -31.71
CA ASP A 119 -0.01 2.89 -31.00
C ASP A 119 1.37 3.05 -30.37
N VAL A 120 1.43 3.04 -29.04
CA VAL A 120 2.65 3.32 -28.27
C VAL A 120 3.01 2.15 -27.36
N LYS A 121 4.30 1.86 -27.26
CA LYS A 121 4.85 0.94 -26.26
C LYS A 121 5.75 1.69 -25.27
N PHE A 122 5.58 1.41 -23.98
CA PHE A 122 6.59 1.69 -22.96
C PHE A 122 7.20 0.38 -22.48
N SER A 123 8.53 0.28 -22.50
CA SER A 123 9.24 -0.95 -22.13
C SER A 123 10.37 -0.73 -21.13
N GLY A 124 10.84 -1.81 -20.50
CA GLY A 124 12.08 -1.82 -19.72
C GLY A 124 12.68 -3.21 -19.53
N GLU A 125 14.00 -3.29 -19.33
CA GLU A 125 14.74 -4.56 -19.32
C GLU A 125 14.64 -5.33 -17.99
N ASP A 126 14.66 -4.66 -16.84
CA ASP A 126 14.53 -5.27 -15.50
C ASP A 126 14.43 -4.15 -14.45
N VAL A 127 13.22 -3.87 -13.96
CA VAL A 127 12.91 -2.65 -13.19
C VAL A 127 12.85 -2.92 -11.69
N SER A 128 14.03 -2.99 -11.07
CA SER A 128 14.15 -2.49 -9.70
C SER A 128 14.26 -0.96 -9.79
N ALA A 129 13.62 -0.21 -8.88
CA ALA A 129 13.63 1.26 -8.88
C ALA A 129 15.05 1.86 -8.74
N GLY A 130 16.05 1.05 -8.36
CA GLY A 130 17.45 1.48 -8.22
C GLY A 130 18.29 1.32 -9.48
N ASP A 131 17.94 0.39 -10.38
CA ASP A 131 18.82 0.00 -11.50
C ASP A 131 18.43 0.62 -12.84
N THR A 132 17.21 1.15 -12.97
CA THR A 132 16.68 1.70 -14.22
C THR A 132 16.12 3.11 -13.99
N PRO A 133 16.34 4.05 -14.94
CA PRO A 133 15.87 5.41 -14.76
C PRO A 133 14.34 5.49 -14.87
N PHE A 134 13.75 6.42 -14.13
CA PHE A 134 12.40 6.89 -14.42
C PHE A 134 12.44 7.88 -15.60
N VAL A 135 11.45 7.81 -16.48
CA VAL A 135 11.25 8.80 -17.55
C VAL A 135 9.87 9.41 -17.35
N SER A 136 9.83 10.67 -16.93
CA SER A 136 8.60 11.43 -16.75
C SER A 136 8.31 12.23 -18.01
N ILE A 137 7.12 12.05 -18.58
CA ILE A 137 6.63 12.80 -19.73
C ILE A 137 5.74 13.92 -19.22
N GLY A 138 6.06 15.17 -19.59
CA GLY A 138 5.20 16.33 -19.39
C GLY A 138 3.93 16.22 -20.23
N SER A 139 3.76 17.05 -21.26
CA SER A 139 2.57 16.97 -22.11
C SER A 139 2.66 15.88 -23.19
N GLN A 140 1.53 15.43 -23.71
CA GLN A 140 1.51 14.45 -24.80
C GLN A 140 0.39 14.72 -25.81
N THR A 141 0.59 14.27 -27.05
CA THR A 141 -0.45 14.20 -28.09
C THR A 141 -0.38 12.89 -28.88
N GLY A 142 -1.44 12.60 -29.65
CA GLY A 142 -1.44 11.55 -30.68
C GLY A 142 -1.75 10.13 -30.19
N ILE A 143 -1.44 9.81 -28.92
CA ILE A 143 -1.64 8.48 -28.36
C ILE A 143 -3.13 8.10 -28.28
N LYS A 144 -3.44 6.86 -28.69
CA LYS A 144 -4.76 6.24 -28.53
C LYS A 144 -4.67 4.89 -27.83
N ASN A 145 -3.59 4.15 -28.08
CA ASN A 145 -3.36 2.83 -27.55
C ASN A 145 -1.99 2.79 -26.86
N LEU A 146 -1.95 2.33 -25.62
CA LEU A 146 -0.72 2.22 -24.84
C LEU A 146 -0.53 0.80 -24.31
N SER A 147 0.64 0.22 -24.58
CA SER A 147 1.10 -1.02 -23.96
C SER A 147 2.31 -0.74 -23.07
N VAL A 148 2.24 -1.12 -21.80
CA VAL A 148 3.31 -0.99 -20.82
C VAL A 148 3.84 -2.37 -20.48
N ASP A 149 5.16 -2.54 -20.58
CA ASP A 149 5.82 -3.83 -20.44
C ASP A 149 7.09 -3.66 -19.61
N ASN A 150 6.99 -3.87 -18.30
CA ASN A 150 8.11 -3.78 -17.38
C ASN A 150 8.83 -2.42 -17.42
N SER A 151 8.07 -1.32 -17.44
CA SER A 151 8.61 0.03 -17.69
C SER A 151 8.53 0.98 -16.48
N ASN A 152 9.48 1.92 -16.40
CA ASN A 152 9.49 3.05 -15.46
C ASN A 152 9.17 4.39 -16.16
N VAL A 153 8.61 4.33 -17.37
CA VAL A 153 8.07 5.51 -18.04
C VAL A 153 6.75 5.87 -17.35
N GLU A 154 6.56 7.15 -17.09
CA GLU A 154 5.34 7.68 -16.49
C GLU A 154 4.97 9.03 -17.12
N PHE A 155 3.73 9.45 -16.88
CA PHE A 155 3.32 10.82 -17.18
C PHE A 155 3.38 11.64 -15.90
N SER A 156 3.76 12.90 -16.03
CA SER A 156 3.78 13.84 -14.93
C SER A 156 2.39 13.97 -14.29
N HIS A 157 2.36 14.11 -12.97
CA HIS A 157 1.12 14.31 -12.22
C HIS A 157 0.42 15.64 -12.55
N ALA A 158 1.13 16.57 -13.21
CA ALA A 158 0.55 17.83 -13.69
C ALA A 158 -0.27 17.68 -14.99
N VAL A 159 -0.24 16.50 -15.62
CA VAL A 159 -0.92 16.25 -16.89
C VAL A 159 -2.41 16.01 -16.61
N THR A 160 -3.25 16.57 -17.48
CA THR A 160 -4.67 16.23 -17.48
C THR A 160 -4.87 14.75 -17.81
N LYS A 161 -6.00 14.19 -17.39
CA LYS A 161 -6.27 12.77 -17.57
C LYS A 161 -6.12 12.32 -19.02
N ILE A 162 -5.42 11.22 -19.24
CA ILE A 162 -5.12 10.70 -20.58
C ILE A 162 -6.21 9.70 -20.96
N HIS A 163 -6.95 9.99 -22.02
CA HIS A 163 -8.02 9.11 -22.51
C HIS A 163 -7.53 8.23 -23.65
N LEU A 164 -7.55 6.92 -23.42
CA LEU A 164 -7.12 5.90 -24.37
C LEU A 164 -8.30 5.06 -24.86
N ASP A 165 -8.21 4.58 -26.09
CA ASP A 165 -9.09 3.52 -26.58
C ASP A 165 -8.69 2.19 -25.94
N ASN A 166 -7.39 1.88 -25.92
CA ASN A 166 -6.87 0.64 -25.34
C ASN A 166 -5.65 0.91 -24.43
N PHE A 167 -5.66 0.32 -23.25
CA PHE A 167 -4.55 0.33 -22.30
C PHE A 167 -4.19 -1.10 -21.91
N ALA A 168 -2.92 -1.46 -21.98
CA ALA A 168 -2.45 -2.77 -21.57
C ALA A 168 -1.24 -2.62 -20.65
N ILE A 169 -1.26 -3.30 -19.51
CA ILE A 169 -0.03 -3.58 -18.74
C ILE A 169 0.29 -5.05 -18.95
N VAL A 170 1.25 -5.34 -19.80
CA VAL A 170 1.68 -6.70 -20.12
C VAL A 170 2.43 -7.30 -18.93
N ASN A 171 3.40 -6.54 -18.41
CA ASN A 171 4.18 -6.86 -17.22
C ASN A 171 4.30 -5.61 -16.35
N GLN A 172 4.15 -5.77 -15.03
CA GLN A 172 4.26 -4.65 -14.10
C GLN A 172 5.68 -4.09 -14.09
N GLY A 173 5.81 -2.79 -14.34
CA GLY A 173 7.02 -2.04 -14.01
C GLY A 173 6.82 -1.13 -12.80
N CYS A 174 7.82 -0.29 -12.52
CA CYS A 174 7.73 0.75 -11.49
C CYS A 174 7.23 2.06 -12.10
N ASN A 175 5.92 2.17 -12.33
CA ASN A 175 5.29 3.39 -12.82
C ASN A 175 3.91 3.61 -12.20
N GLU A 176 3.42 4.84 -12.33
CA GLU A 176 2.15 5.31 -11.79
C GLU A 176 1.12 5.65 -12.88
N ILE A 177 1.32 5.14 -14.11
CA ILE A 177 0.48 5.45 -15.28
C ILE A 177 -1.00 5.15 -15.03
N GLN A 178 -1.31 4.08 -14.30
CA GLN A 178 -2.69 3.68 -14.01
C GLN A 178 -3.51 4.74 -13.26
N TYR A 179 -2.87 5.72 -12.60
CA TYR A 179 -3.58 6.77 -11.87
C TYR A 179 -4.00 7.95 -12.75
N VAL A 180 -3.36 8.13 -13.90
CA VAL A 180 -3.60 9.25 -14.83
C VAL A 180 -4.26 8.83 -16.14
N VAL A 181 -4.33 7.53 -16.41
CA VAL A 181 -4.97 6.96 -17.61
C VAL A 181 -6.43 6.57 -17.35
N SER A 182 -7.29 7.01 -18.26
CA SER A 182 -8.64 6.53 -18.52
C SER A 182 -8.61 5.68 -19.78
N SER A 183 -9.29 4.54 -19.82
CA SER A 183 -9.37 3.76 -21.06
C SER A 183 -10.71 3.08 -21.26
N LYS A 184 -11.13 2.94 -22.53
CA LYS A 184 -12.33 2.17 -22.88
C LYS A 184 -12.11 0.68 -22.66
N ASN A 185 -10.93 0.17 -23.01
CA ASN A 185 -10.53 -1.21 -22.80
C ASN A 185 -9.19 -1.28 -22.06
N THR A 186 -9.16 -1.99 -20.94
CA THR A 186 -7.95 -2.28 -20.17
C THR A 186 -7.61 -3.77 -20.23
N THR A 187 -6.35 -4.11 -20.50
CA THR A 187 -5.83 -5.48 -20.38
C THR A 187 -4.79 -5.57 -19.25
N ILE A 188 -5.00 -6.47 -18.31
CA ILE A 188 -4.08 -6.76 -17.21
C ILE A 188 -3.36 -8.08 -17.52
N GLY A 189 -2.07 -8.01 -17.83
CA GLY A 189 -1.20 -9.13 -18.18
C GLY A 189 -0.73 -9.96 -16.99
N GLU A 190 0.04 -11.01 -17.27
CA GLU A 190 0.34 -12.12 -16.35
C GLU A 190 1.05 -11.72 -15.06
N SER A 191 1.89 -10.69 -15.10
CA SER A 191 2.60 -10.19 -13.92
C SER A 191 2.15 -8.79 -13.52
N ALA A 192 1.00 -8.34 -14.04
CA ALA A 192 0.46 -7.00 -13.83
C ALA A 192 -0.60 -6.97 -12.74
N GLY A 193 -0.64 -5.85 -12.01
CA GLY A 193 -1.71 -5.55 -11.06
C GLY A 193 -2.24 -4.16 -11.30
N VAL A 194 -3.52 -4.02 -11.66
CA VAL A 194 -4.11 -2.71 -11.98
C VAL A 194 -5.37 -2.46 -11.19
N SER A 195 -5.50 -1.26 -10.61
CA SER A 195 -6.74 -0.79 -9.98
C SER A 195 -7.38 0.33 -10.81
N PRO A 196 -8.08 0.01 -11.91
CA PRO A 196 -8.72 1.01 -12.74
C PRO A 196 -9.94 1.60 -12.02
N LYS A 197 -10.02 2.94 -11.97
CA LYS A 197 -11.11 3.66 -11.27
C LYS A 197 -12.26 4.09 -12.17
N GLU A 198 -12.08 4.01 -13.48
CA GLU A 198 -13.03 4.51 -14.46
C GLU A 198 -13.74 3.41 -15.21
N LYS A 199 -14.95 3.71 -15.64
CA LYS A 199 -15.78 2.83 -16.44
C LYS A 199 -15.11 2.45 -17.76
N GLY A 200 -15.15 1.16 -18.07
CA GLY A 200 -14.59 0.56 -19.27
C GLY A 200 -14.65 -0.96 -19.18
N ASN A 201 -14.21 -1.64 -20.22
CA ASN A 201 -14.07 -3.09 -20.24
C ASN A 201 -12.68 -3.49 -19.75
N ILE A 202 -12.60 -4.43 -18.82
CA ILE A 202 -11.35 -4.95 -18.29
C ILE A 202 -11.22 -6.42 -18.69
N THR A 203 -10.09 -6.79 -19.25
CA THR A 203 -9.69 -8.19 -19.44
C THR A 203 -8.51 -8.51 -18.53
N VAL A 204 -8.71 -9.46 -17.62
CA VAL A 204 -7.66 -9.94 -16.72
C VAL A 204 -7.12 -11.25 -17.28
N LYS A 205 -5.89 -11.21 -17.77
CA LYS A 205 -5.19 -12.37 -18.33
C LYS A 205 -4.81 -13.35 -17.22
N ARG A 206 -4.52 -14.59 -17.60
CA ARG A 206 -3.93 -15.59 -16.69
C ARG A 206 -2.74 -14.98 -15.93
N GLY A 207 -2.71 -15.14 -14.61
CA GLY A 207 -1.68 -14.60 -13.72
C GLY A 207 -1.88 -13.15 -13.29
N GLY A 208 -2.58 -12.35 -14.11
CA GLY A 208 -2.84 -10.94 -13.83
C GLY A 208 -3.82 -10.73 -12.68
N THR A 209 -3.67 -9.61 -11.98
CA THR A 209 -4.49 -9.26 -10.81
C THR A 209 -5.30 -8.00 -11.06
N LEU A 210 -6.63 -8.10 -10.99
CA LEU A 210 -7.46 -6.92 -10.79
C LEU A 210 -7.31 -6.43 -9.35
N GLY A 211 -6.77 -5.23 -9.22
CA GLY A 211 -6.70 -4.46 -8.00
C GLY A 211 -8.08 -3.95 -7.60
N ALA A 212 -8.87 -4.81 -6.97
CA ALA A 212 -10.20 -4.48 -6.50
C ALA A 212 -10.19 -4.06 -5.02
N LEU A 213 -9.14 -3.34 -4.58
CA LEU A 213 -8.96 -2.89 -3.21
C LEU A 213 -8.61 -1.41 -3.21
N SER A 214 -9.06 -0.70 -2.18
CA SER A 214 -8.98 0.75 -2.04
C SER A 214 -8.78 1.08 -0.57
N TYR A 215 -8.28 2.27 -0.24
CA TYR A 215 -8.22 2.73 1.16
C TYR A 215 -9.59 3.18 1.70
N GLU A 216 -10.57 3.27 0.81
CA GLU A 216 -11.96 3.64 1.11
C GLU A 216 -12.92 2.75 0.33
N SER A 217 -14.14 2.58 0.86
CA SER A 217 -15.17 1.81 0.17
C SER A 217 -15.58 2.47 -1.14
N ILE A 218 -15.57 1.71 -2.24
CA ILE A 218 -15.79 2.21 -3.60
C ILE A 218 -16.58 1.21 -4.45
N SER A 219 -17.27 1.69 -5.48
CA SER A 219 -17.92 0.86 -6.49
C SER A 219 -17.26 1.06 -7.85
N TYR A 220 -16.94 -0.04 -8.53
CA TYR A 220 -16.46 -0.06 -9.90
C TYR A 220 -17.59 -0.51 -10.84
N GLU A 221 -17.84 0.31 -11.88
CA GLU A 221 -18.85 0.05 -12.92
C GLU A 221 -18.30 -0.70 -14.14
N ASN A 222 -17.08 -1.22 -14.03
CA ASN A 222 -16.41 -1.89 -15.12
C ASN A 222 -17.08 -3.22 -15.46
N ASN A 223 -17.16 -3.52 -16.76
CA ASN A 223 -17.39 -4.89 -17.21
C ASN A 223 -16.04 -5.61 -17.14
N VAL A 224 -15.98 -6.78 -16.51
CA VAL A 224 -14.74 -7.50 -16.26
C VAL A 224 -14.82 -8.91 -16.81
N THR A 225 -13.86 -9.26 -17.65
CA THR A 225 -13.65 -10.63 -18.13
C THR A 225 -12.37 -11.18 -17.53
N PHE A 226 -12.48 -12.26 -16.78
CA PHE A 226 -11.36 -12.98 -16.19
C PHE A 226 -11.04 -14.23 -17.02
N GLU A 227 -9.78 -14.39 -17.41
CA GLU A 227 -9.28 -15.65 -17.97
C GLU A 227 -8.96 -16.65 -16.87
N ALA A 228 -8.92 -17.94 -17.22
CA ALA A 228 -8.56 -19.00 -16.27
C ALA A 228 -7.17 -18.78 -15.64
N GLY A 229 -7.11 -18.75 -14.30
CA GLY A 229 -5.89 -18.53 -13.52
C GLY A 229 -5.55 -17.05 -13.30
N SER A 230 -6.48 -16.15 -13.57
CA SER A 230 -6.40 -14.74 -13.19
C SER A 230 -6.72 -14.54 -11.70
N LYS A 231 -6.54 -13.31 -11.20
CA LYS A 231 -6.62 -12.99 -9.77
C LYS A 231 -7.41 -11.72 -9.48
N VAL A 232 -7.94 -11.62 -8.26
CA VAL A 232 -8.52 -10.41 -7.66
C VAL A 232 -7.93 -10.19 -6.27
N GLY A 233 -7.63 -8.93 -5.92
CA GLY A 233 -7.14 -8.57 -4.59
C GLY A 233 -6.06 -7.50 -4.68
N TRP A 234 -4.97 -7.67 -3.94
CA TRP A 234 -3.87 -6.71 -3.94
C TRP A 234 -3.07 -6.76 -5.25
N PRO A 235 -3.09 -5.69 -6.06
CA PRO A 235 -2.25 -5.63 -7.24
C PRO A 235 -0.79 -5.52 -6.81
N LYS A 236 0.12 -6.12 -7.59
CA LYS A 236 1.56 -5.91 -7.40
C LYS A 236 1.86 -4.45 -7.74
N ALA A 237 2.13 -3.61 -6.74
CA ALA A 237 2.58 -2.23 -6.92
C ALA A 237 4.08 -2.12 -6.61
N CYS A 238 4.82 -1.34 -7.40
CA CYS A 238 6.26 -1.15 -7.17
C CYS A 238 6.55 -0.41 -5.85
N LYS A 239 5.70 0.52 -5.43
CA LYS A 239 5.88 1.29 -4.18
C LYS A 239 5.34 0.56 -2.93
N GLY A 240 4.97 -0.71 -3.07
CA GLY A 240 4.27 -1.46 -2.02
C GLY A 240 2.84 -0.95 -1.84
N GLY A 241 1.91 -1.86 -1.57
CA GLY A 241 0.62 -1.52 -0.98
C GLY A 241 0.67 -2.01 0.45
N ALA A 242 0.60 -1.10 1.43
CA ALA A 242 0.29 -1.51 2.79
C ALA A 242 -1.21 -1.88 2.82
N GLY A 243 -1.52 -2.99 3.50
CA GLY A 243 -2.90 -3.39 3.75
C GLY A 243 -3.76 -2.23 4.28
N THR A 244 -5.05 -2.21 4.01
CA THR A 244 -5.94 -1.26 4.67
C THR A 244 -6.01 -1.59 6.17
N LEU A 245 -5.97 -0.57 7.02
CA LEU A 245 -6.13 -0.76 8.47
C LEU A 245 -7.59 -0.79 8.90
N THR A 246 -8.48 -0.24 8.07
CA THR A 246 -9.92 -0.10 8.30
C THR A 246 -10.72 -1.01 7.38
N ASP A 247 -12.00 -1.19 7.69
CA ASP A 247 -12.91 -1.93 6.83
C ASP A 247 -13.15 -1.21 5.50
N VAL A 248 -12.87 -1.93 4.43
CA VAL A 248 -13.11 -1.46 3.06
C VAL A 248 -13.91 -2.49 2.29
N THR A 249 -14.97 -2.01 1.64
CA THR A 249 -15.73 -2.78 0.66
C THR A 249 -15.52 -2.22 -0.74
N VAL A 250 -15.02 -3.05 -1.65
CA VAL A 250 -14.98 -2.74 -3.07
C VAL A 250 -16.09 -3.51 -3.78
N THR A 251 -16.99 -2.79 -4.43
CA THR A 251 -18.14 -3.40 -5.12
C THR A 251 -17.93 -3.40 -6.63
N LEU A 252 -17.92 -4.58 -7.25
CA LEU A 252 -17.96 -4.73 -8.70
C LEU A 252 -19.42 -4.83 -9.16
N THR A 253 -19.84 -3.83 -9.93
CA THR A 253 -21.26 -3.62 -10.31
C THR A 253 -21.55 -3.87 -11.79
N GLY A 254 -20.54 -3.83 -12.66
CA GLY A 254 -20.69 -4.17 -14.08
C GLY A 254 -20.78 -5.68 -14.34
N ASP A 255 -20.88 -6.06 -15.61
CA ASP A 255 -20.96 -7.47 -16.00
C ASP A 255 -19.63 -8.18 -15.76
N ILE A 256 -19.65 -9.29 -15.03
CA ILE A 256 -18.46 -10.06 -14.64
C ILE A 256 -18.54 -11.46 -15.25
N VAL A 257 -17.51 -11.82 -16.01
CA VAL A 257 -17.40 -13.08 -16.74
C VAL A 257 -16.17 -13.85 -16.25
N LEU A 258 -16.37 -15.07 -15.76
CA LEU A 258 -15.31 -15.98 -15.31
C LEU A 258 -15.08 -17.08 -16.35
N ASN A 259 -14.09 -16.94 -17.22
CA ASN A 259 -13.74 -17.96 -18.23
C ASN A 259 -12.87 -19.11 -17.65
N GLY A 260 -12.91 -19.29 -16.33
CA GLY A 260 -12.16 -20.26 -15.55
C GLY A 260 -12.01 -19.78 -14.11
N ASP A 261 -11.35 -20.57 -13.29
CA ASP A 261 -11.20 -20.24 -11.87
C ASP A 261 -10.34 -18.98 -11.67
N VAL A 262 -10.78 -18.13 -10.76
CA VAL A 262 -10.16 -16.84 -10.41
C VAL A 262 -9.77 -16.87 -8.95
N GLU A 263 -8.48 -16.76 -8.66
CA GLU A 263 -8.00 -16.73 -7.28
C GLU A 263 -8.27 -15.36 -6.65
N TYR A 264 -8.76 -15.32 -5.41
CA TYR A 264 -8.81 -14.09 -4.64
C TYR A 264 -7.91 -14.15 -3.41
N LYS A 265 -7.11 -13.10 -3.21
CA LYS A 265 -6.25 -12.90 -2.05
C LYS A 265 -6.46 -11.50 -1.49
N ILE A 266 -7.29 -11.42 -0.46
CA ILE A 266 -7.80 -10.19 0.13
C ILE A 266 -7.41 -10.16 1.61
N GLY A 267 -7.14 -8.97 2.17
CA GLY A 267 -6.74 -8.75 3.55
C GLY A 267 -7.89 -8.84 4.56
N SER A 268 -7.55 -8.92 5.85
CA SER A 268 -8.51 -9.21 6.93
C SER A 268 -9.60 -8.15 7.16
N THR A 269 -9.42 -6.91 6.70
CA THR A 269 -10.44 -5.85 6.80
C THR A 269 -11.12 -5.56 5.46
N GLU A 270 -10.93 -6.44 4.48
CA GLU A 270 -11.33 -6.14 3.11
C GLU A 270 -12.41 -7.09 2.63
N THR A 271 -13.35 -6.52 1.91
CA THR A 271 -14.44 -7.24 1.25
C THR A 271 -14.48 -6.87 -0.22
N VAL A 272 -14.40 -7.87 -1.10
CA VAL A 272 -14.80 -7.72 -2.50
C VAL A 272 -16.26 -8.15 -2.61
N LYS A 273 -17.11 -7.24 -3.04
CA LYS A 273 -18.54 -7.46 -3.22
C LYS A 273 -18.89 -7.48 -4.70
N ILE A 274 -19.65 -8.47 -5.13
CA ILE A 274 -20.11 -8.63 -6.51
C ILE A 274 -21.62 -8.44 -6.55
N THR A 275 -22.09 -7.40 -7.24
CA THR A 275 -23.53 -7.13 -7.42
C THR A 275 -23.97 -7.18 -8.88
N GLY A 276 -23.03 -6.96 -9.80
CA GLY A 276 -23.28 -7.09 -11.25
C GLY A 276 -23.58 -8.52 -11.67
N LYS A 277 -24.00 -8.69 -12.94
CA LYS A 277 -24.22 -10.02 -13.52
C LYS A 277 -22.95 -10.85 -13.39
N LEU A 278 -23.06 -12.09 -12.92
CA LEU A 278 -21.93 -13.00 -12.74
C LEU A 278 -22.13 -14.23 -13.62
N SER A 279 -21.22 -14.49 -14.56
CA SER A 279 -21.40 -15.55 -15.56
C SER A 279 -20.09 -16.23 -15.92
N GLY A 280 -20.16 -17.26 -16.78
CA GLY A 280 -19.00 -18.02 -17.25
C GLY A 280 -18.83 -19.37 -16.56
N SER A 281 -17.92 -20.19 -17.07
CA SER A 281 -17.72 -21.57 -16.59
C SER A 281 -16.92 -21.68 -15.28
N GLY A 282 -16.28 -20.60 -14.87
CA GLY A 282 -15.38 -20.56 -13.72
C GLY A 282 -16.04 -20.20 -12.40
N LYS A 283 -15.23 -20.18 -11.34
CA LYS A 283 -15.59 -19.71 -10.00
C LYS A 283 -14.47 -18.92 -9.33
N PHE A 284 -14.82 -18.10 -8.36
CA PHE A 284 -13.85 -17.53 -7.44
C PHE A 284 -13.35 -18.59 -6.46
N VAL A 285 -12.04 -18.64 -6.22
CA VAL A 285 -11.40 -19.56 -5.29
C VAL A 285 -10.49 -18.80 -4.33
N PRO A 286 -10.56 -19.04 -3.01
CA PRO A 286 -9.69 -18.35 -2.06
C PRO A 286 -8.25 -18.82 -2.24
N SER A 287 -7.31 -17.88 -2.20
CA SER A 287 -5.91 -18.18 -1.97
C SER A 287 -5.72 -18.77 -0.56
N ALA A 288 -4.70 -19.60 -0.37
CA ALA A 288 -4.31 -20.09 0.96
C ALA A 288 -3.94 -18.97 1.94
N GLN A 289 -3.58 -17.79 1.41
CA GLN A 289 -3.24 -16.58 2.16
C GLN A 289 -4.38 -15.57 2.20
N ASN A 290 -5.61 -15.96 1.83
CA ASN A 290 -6.75 -15.06 1.88
C ASN A 290 -7.22 -14.88 3.32
N GLU A 291 -7.37 -13.62 3.72
CA GLU A 291 -7.79 -13.22 5.06
C GLU A 291 -9.12 -12.46 5.05
N GLY A 292 -9.58 -12.00 3.88
CA GLY A 292 -10.80 -11.21 3.72
C GLY A 292 -12.01 -11.99 3.21
N LYS A 293 -13.03 -11.24 2.82
CA LYS A 293 -14.32 -11.77 2.36
C LYS A 293 -14.57 -11.51 0.88
N LEU A 294 -15.23 -12.48 0.25
CA LEU A 294 -15.91 -12.32 -1.02
C LEU A 294 -17.42 -12.42 -0.78
N VAL A 295 -18.18 -11.41 -1.18
CA VAL A 295 -19.64 -11.38 -1.04
C VAL A 295 -20.28 -11.33 -2.42
N VAL A 296 -21.04 -12.35 -2.79
CA VAL A 296 -21.72 -12.41 -4.09
C VAL A 296 -23.23 -12.19 -3.90
N GLU A 297 -23.71 -11.03 -4.33
CA GLU A 297 -25.11 -10.59 -4.32
C GLU A 297 -25.64 -10.35 -5.74
N SER A 298 -25.19 -11.16 -6.70
CA SER A 298 -25.61 -11.03 -8.09
C SER A 298 -27.03 -11.55 -8.30
N ARG A 299 -27.88 -10.75 -8.96
CA ARG A 299 -29.26 -11.15 -9.31
C ARG A 299 -29.32 -12.09 -10.53
N ASP A 300 -28.26 -12.12 -11.34
CA ASP A 300 -28.11 -12.97 -12.51
C ASP A 300 -26.76 -13.68 -12.41
N ASN A 301 -26.75 -14.80 -11.68
CA ASN A 301 -25.57 -15.61 -11.45
C ASN A 301 -25.70 -16.96 -12.14
N THR A 302 -24.87 -17.16 -13.17
CA THR A 302 -24.74 -18.40 -13.93
C THR A 302 -23.33 -18.99 -13.82
N SER A 303 -22.48 -18.44 -12.95
CA SER A 303 -21.13 -18.92 -12.70
C SER A 303 -21.09 -20.12 -11.75
N GLY A 304 -19.90 -20.72 -11.58
CA GLY A 304 -19.67 -21.73 -10.55
C GLY A 304 -19.54 -21.16 -9.12
N THR A 305 -19.59 -19.84 -8.94
CA THR A 305 -19.51 -19.19 -7.62
C THR A 305 -20.92 -19.01 -7.06
N PRO A 306 -21.28 -19.60 -5.90
CA PRO A 306 -22.61 -19.39 -5.32
C PRO A 306 -22.80 -17.96 -4.81
N ASN A 307 -24.05 -17.49 -4.78
CA ASN A 307 -24.38 -16.28 -4.03
C ASN A 307 -24.17 -16.49 -2.52
N GLY A 308 -23.85 -15.40 -1.82
CA GLY A 308 -23.58 -15.38 -0.39
C GLY A 308 -22.15 -14.98 -0.06
N GLU A 309 -21.82 -15.10 1.22
CA GLU A 309 -20.50 -14.78 1.76
C GLU A 309 -19.56 -15.99 1.68
N GLN A 310 -18.33 -15.73 1.26
CA GLN A 310 -17.24 -16.70 1.12
C GLN A 310 -15.93 -16.09 1.64
N GLY A 311 -14.92 -16.93 1.89
CA GLY A 311 -13.62 -16.49 2.40
C GLY A 311 -13.48 -16.68 3.90
N ALA A 312 -12.82 -15.74 4.57
CA ALA A 312 -12.50 -15.85 5.99
C ALA A 312 -13.75 -15.81 6.88
N LYS A 313 -13.84 -16.77 7.81
CA LYS A 313 -14.93 -16.86 8.80
C LYS A 313 -14.74 -15.96 10.03
N PHE A 314 -13.53 -15.39 10.18
CA PHE A 314 -13.16 -14.55 11.31
C PHE A 314 -13.40 -15.19 12.69
N GLU A 315 -13.11 -16.48 12.83
CA GLU A 315 -13.18 -17.17 14.13
C GLU A 315 -12.21 -16.52 15.14
N PRO A 316 -12.61 -16.22 16.38
CA PRO A 316 -11.72 -15.56 17.35
C PRO A 316 -10.41 -16.32 17.56
N GLU A 317 -9.30 -15.60 17.56
CA GLU A 317 -7.96 -16.15 17.80
C GLU A 317 -7.27 -15.36 18.91
N THR A 318 -6.71 -16.07 19.90
CA THR A 318 -5.91 -15.45 20.96
C THR A 318 -4.45 -15.85 20.81
N ILE A 319 -3.56 -14.88 20.79
CA ILE A 319 -2.11 -15.05 20.59
C ILE A 319 -1.38 -14.43 21.78
N HIS A 320 -0.40 -15.17 22.34
CA HIS A 320 0.47 -14.68 23.40
C HIS A 320 1.90 -14.56 22.88
N LEU A 321 2.49 -13.38 23.01
CA LEU A 321 3.84 -13.04 22.57
C LEU A 321 4.59 -12.41 23.75
N ASP A 322 5.51 -13.16 24.35
CA ASP A 322 6.33 -12.70 25.48
C ASP A 322 7.82 -12.56 25.11
N ASP A 323 8.17 -12.80 23.85
CA ASP A 323 9.53 -12.73 23.31
C ASP A 323 9.85 -11.33 22.75
N GLU A 324 11.15 -11.08 22.55
CA GLU A 324 11.68 -9.84 22.01
C GLU A 324 12.07 -10.03 20.54
N SER A 325 11.45 -9.28 19.62
CA SER A 325 11.79 -9.24 18.20
C SER A 325 11.69 -7.81 17.66
N ASN A 326 12.36 -7.54 16.54
CA ASN A 326 12.19 -6.29 15.78
C ASN A 326 11.24 -6.48 14.57
N ASP A 327 10.65 -7.66 14.43
CA ASP A 327 9.72 -7.95 13.34
C ASP A 327 8.45 -7.10 13.48
N ALA A 328 7.90 -6.73 12.32
CA ALA A 328 6.61 -6.08 12.24
C ALA A 328 5.50 -7.04 12.71
N LEU A 329 4.49 -6.50 13.38
CA LEU A 329 3.30 -7.25 13.78
C LEU A 329 2.04 -6.57 13.26
N GLN A 330 1.20 -7.35 12.58
CA GLN A 330 -0.15 -6.93 12.22
C GLN A 330 -1.15 -7.75 13.03
N VAL A 331 -1.88 -7.08 13.92
CA VAL A 331 -3.00 -7.67 14.67
C VAL A 331 -4.23 -7.58 13.79
N LYS A 332 -4.65 -8.73 13.27
CA LYS A 332 -5.73 -8.82 12.28
C LYS A 332 -7.11 -8.76 12.95
N ARG A 333 -8.13 -8.51 12.13
CA ARG A 333 -9.53 -8.71 12.53
C ARG A 333 -9.69 -10.10 13.11
N ASN A 334 -10.38 -10.22 14.26
CA ASN A 334 -10.62 -11.43 15.07
C ASN A 334 -9.49 -11.83 16.04
N GLN A 335 -8.33 -11.18 15.96
CA GLN A 335 -7.20 -11.54 16.79
C GLN A 335 -7.18 -10.70 18.07
N THR A 336 -6.97 -11.37 19.19
CA THR A 336 -6.56 -10.74 20.45
C THR A 336 -5.12 -11.14 20.72
N VAL A 337 -4.20 -10.18 20.64
CA VAL A 337 -2.78 -10.40 20.90
C VAL A 337 -2.42 -9.84 22.27
N PHE A 338 -1.94 -10.69 23.16
CA PHE A 338 -1.28 -10.32 24.40
C PHE A 338 0.22 -10.23 24.15
N LEU A 339 0.75 -9.01 24.08
CA LEU A 339 2.16 -8.74 23.86
C LEU A 339 2.82 -8.21 25.14
N ASN A 340 3.70 -9.00 25.76
CA ASN A 340 4.51 -8.60 26.92
C ASN A 340 6.02 -8.55 26.61
N GLY A 341 6.39 -8.61 25.34
CA GLY A 341 7.76 -8.42 24.88
C GLY A 341 7.88 -7.24 23.90
N LYS A 342 8.82 -7.36 22.97
CA LYS A 342 9.09 -6.33 21.97
C LYS A 342 8.73 -6.74 20.55
N ARG A 343 8.22 -5.79 19.79
CA ARG A 343 8.08 -5.86 18.32
C ARG A 343 8.59 -4.58 17.66
N GLY A 344 8.76 -4.64 16.34
CA GLY A 344 9.03 -3.45 15.53
C GLY A 344 7.80 -2.55 15.44
N TRP A 345 7.41 -2.15 14.23
CA TRP A 345 6.15 -1.43 14.05
C TRP A 345 4.95 -2.39 14.19
N ILE A 346 3.90 -1.92 14.87
CA ILE A 346 2.64 -2.64 15.02
C ILE A 346 1.52 -1.90 14.31
N SER A 347 0.72 -2.65 13.56
CA SER A 347 -0.61 -2.22 13.12
C SER A 347 -1.68 -3.07 13.81
N VAL A 348 -2.66 -2.42 14.41
CA VAL A 348 -3.87 -3.06 14.92
C VAL A 348 -5.00 -2.74 13.96
N ASN A 349 -5.35 -3.70 13.12
CA ASN A 349 -6.43 -3.54 12.15
C ASN A 349 -7.78 -3.46 12.87
N GLU A 350 -8.77 -2.87 12.20
CA GLU A 350 -10.16 -2.87 12.68
C GLU A 350 -10.66 -4.29 12.99
N GLY A 351 -11.23 -4.46 14.18
CA GLY A 351 -11.65 -5.75 14.72
C GLY A 351 -10.53 -6.59 15.35
N GLY A 352 -9.28 -6.11 15.36
CA GLY A 352 -8.17 -6.68 16.14
C GLY A 352 -8.02 -6.00 17.50
N VAL A 353 -7.41 -6.69 18.46
CA VAL A 353 -7.17 -6.21 19.83
C VAL A 353 -5.72 -6.46 20.23
N LEU A 354 -4.99 -5.40 20.61
CA LEU A 354 -3.67 -5.49 21.22
C LEU A 354 -3.77 -5.22 22.72
N LYS A 355 -3.25 -6.16 23.52
CA LYS A 355 -3.14 -6.06 24.98
C LYS A 355 -1.70 -6.32 25.45
N GLY A 356 -1.44 -6.10 26.73
CA GLY A 356 -0.18 -6.48 27.38
C GLY A 356 0.79 -5.31 27.59
N ASN A 357 1.94 -5.61 28.21
CA ASN A 357 2.95 -4.61 28.56
C ASN A 357 4.03 -4.48 27.48
N ALA A 358 3.63 -4.10 26.27
CA ALA A 358 4.50 -4.15 25.10
C ALA A 358 5.54 -3.01 25.04
N THR A 359 6.70 -3.29 24.44
CA THR A 359 7.61 -2.28 23.88
C THR A 359 7.61 -2.37 22.36
N VAL A 360 7.38 -1.26 21.66
CA VAL A 360 7.19 -1.27 20.20
C VAL A 360 7.91 -0.10 19.54
N ASP A 361 8.38 -0.25 18.31
CA ASP A 361 9.00 0.87 17.59
C ASP A 361 7.94 1.89 17.13
N SER A 362 6.75 1.43 16.76
CA SER A 362 5.65 2.28 16.28
C SER A 362 4.31 1.59 16.53
N LEU A 363 3.25 2.37 16.74
CA LEU A 363 1.92 1.83 17.03
C LEU A 363 0.83 2.56 16.25
N TYR A 364 0.21 1.86 15.30
CA TYR A 364 -0.90 2.35 14.48
C TYR A 364 -2.17 1.56 14.80
N VAL A 365 -3.22 2.22 15.30
CA VAL A 365 -4.40 1.53 15.86
C VAL A 365 -5.67 1.95 15.15
N SER A 366 -6.31 1.01 14.46
CA SER A 366 -7.66 1.09 13.89
C SER A 366 -8.63 0.09 14.55
N GLY A 367 -8.11 -0.90 15.28
CA GLY A 367 -8.86 -1.77 16.20
C GLY A 367 -8.83 -1.26 17.64
N VAL A 368 -8.56 -2.14 18.59
CA VAL A 368 -8.49 -1.80 20.03
C VAL A 368 -7.06 -1.93 20.54
N VAL A 369 -6.60 -0.95 21.31
CA VAL A 369 -5.42 -1.07 22.16
C VAL A 369 -5.81 -0.93 23.62
N ALA A 370 -5.36 -1.87 24.46
CA ALA A 370 -5.62 -1.90 25.89
C ALA A 370 -4.32 -2.27 26.64
N PRO A 371 -3.53 -1.28 27.08
CA PRO A 371 -2.26 -1.51 27.76
C PRO A 371 -2.36 -2.45 28.95
N GLY A 372 -1.30 -3.23 29.16
CA GLY A 372 -1.15 -4.12 30.30
C GLY A 372 -1.96 -5.41 30.24
N ASN A 373 -1.75 -6.22 31.29
CA ASN A 373 -2.69 -7.26 31.72
C ASN A 373 -3.63 -6.69 32.80
N SER A 374 -3.89 -5.37 32.73
CA SER A 374 -4.84 -4.62 33.55
C SER A 374 -4.44 -4.38 35.02
N PRO A 375 -4.02 -3.16 35.42
CA PRO A 375 -3.50 -2.07 34.59
C PRO A 375 -2.02 -2.24 34.19
N GLY A 376 -1.56 -1.56 33.14
CA GLY A 376 -0.16 -1.58 32.70
C GLY A 376 0.23 -0.55 31.63
N LYS A 377 1.33 -0.79 30.91
CA LYS A 377 1.91 0.21 29.99
C LYS A 377 2.31 -0.37 28.65
N ILE A 378 2.07 0.37 27.57
CA ILE A 378 2.70 0.14 26.27
C ILE A 378 3.68 1.28 25.99
N THR A 379 4.92 0.94 25.65
CA THR A 379 5.99 1.91 25.33
C THR A 379 6.27 1.93 23.83
N VAL A 380 6.21 3.11 23.21
CA VAL A 380 6.47 3.35 21.78
C VAL A 380 7.80 4.09 21.62
N LEU A 381 8.73 3.56 20.83
CA LEU A 381 10.13 4.00 20.84
C LEU A 381 10.50 5.06 19.79
N THR A 382 10.09 4.93 18.52
CA THR A 382 10.74 5.67 17.41
C THR A 382 9.79 6.51 16.56
N ASN A 383 8.79 5.91 15.90
CA ASN A 383 7.96 6.62 14.89
C ASN A 383 6.61 7.11 15.42
N GLY A 384 6.36 6.98 16.72
CA GLY A 384 5.19 7.54 17.39
C GLY A 384 3.95 6.65 17.40
N PHE A 385 2.88 7.22 17.94
CA PHE A 385 1.58 6.58 18.18
C PHE A 385 0.49 7.27 17.37
N ALA A 386 -0.26 6.48 16.61
CA ALA A 386 -1.45 6.95 15.90
C ALA A 386 -2.67 6.12 16.30
N LEU A 387 -3.69 6.80 16.83
CA LEU A 387 -5.02 6.25 17.05
C LEU A 387 -5.94 6.76 15.93
N ASN A 388 -6.16 5.94 14.92
CA ASN A 388 -6.97 6.29 13.74
C ASN A 388 -8.46 6.39 14.11
N GLN A 389 -9.29 6.91 13.19
CA GLN A 389 -10.72 7.22 13.43
C GLN A 389 -11.57 6.07 13.97
N THR A 390 -11.29 4.84 13.58
CA THR A 390 -11.98 3.62 14.06
C THR A 390 -11.32 3.04 15.31
N GLY A 391 -10.10 3.46 15.62
CA GLY A 391 -9.31 2.98 16.73
C GLY A 391 -9.95 3.31 18.08
N THR A 392 -9.80 2.41 19.04
CA THR A 392 -10.20 2.62 20.44
C THR A 392 -9.01 2.40 21.36
N TYR A 393 -8.72 3.40 22.20
CA TYR A 393 -7.86 3.23 23.36
C TYR A 393 -8.73 2.90 24.57
N GLU A 394 -8.65 1.66 25.05
CA GLU A 394 -9.24 1.24 26.30
C GLU A 394 -8.23 1.45 27.43
N ALA A 395 -8.59 2.29 28.40
CA ALA A 395 -7.73 2.64 29.53
C ALA A 395 -8.43 2.33 30.85
N GLU A 396 -7.83 1.44 31.64
CA GLU A 396 -8.31 1.10 32.97
C GLU A 396 -7.75 2.03 34.04
N LEU A 397 -8.63 2.44 34.96
CA LEU A 397 -8.29 3.28 36.11
C LEU A 397 -8.66 2.54 37.39
N PHE A 398 -7.70 2.38 38.32
CA PHE A 398 -7.98 1.86 39.66
C PHE A 398 -7.71 2.93 40.74
N ASN A 399 -6.56 3.59 40.68
CA ASN A 399 -6.19 4.75 41.50
C ASN A 399 -5.03 5.51 40.84
N LYS A 400 -4.59 6.63 41.42
CA LYS A 400 -3.50 7.48 40.88
C LYS A 400 -2.15 6.78 40.62
N ASP A 401 -1.95 5.56 41.14
CA ASP A 401 -0.71 4.79 40.96
C ASP A 401 -0.92 3.53 40.09
N GLN A 402 -2.17 3.18 39.78
CA GLN A 402 -2.55 1.96 39.07
C GLN A 402 -3.58 2.30 38.00
N TYR A 403 -3.08 2.57 36.80
CA TYR A 403 -3.87 2.88 35.63
C TYR A 403 -3.09 2.56 34.34
N ASP A 404 -3.81 2.44 33.23
CA ASP A 404 -3.20 2.17 31.92
C ASP A 404 -2.57 3.42 31.32
N GLN A 405 -1.43 3.20 30.65
CA GLN A 405 -0.69 4.28 30.02
C GLN A 405 -0.08 3.84 28.68
N ILE A 406 -0.14 4.73 27.69
CA ILE A 406 0.73 4.68 26.51
C ILE A 406 1.87 5.68 26.73
N VAL A 407 3.11 5.23 26.62
CA VAL A 407 4.31 6.07 26.74
C VAL A 407 4.94 6.19 25.36
N VAL A 408 5.11 7.40 24.84
CA VAL A 408 5.70 7.67 23.53
C VAL A 408 7.04 8.36 23.71
N GLN A 409 8.13 7.62 23.50
CA GLN A 409 9.50 8.12 23.68
C GLN A 409 9.92 9.08 22.57
N ALA A 410 9.55 8.79 21.33
CA ALA A 410 9.82 9.62 20.17
C ALA A 410 8.76 9.42 19.08
N GLY A 411 8.71 10.37 18.14
CA GLY A 411 7.68 10.46 17.11
C GLY A 411 6.48 11.31 17.54
N GLY A 412 5.50 11.43 16.66
CA GLY A 412 4.28 12.21 16.93
C GLY A 412 3.21 11.36 17.63
N VAL A 413 2.33 12.03 18.38
CA VAL A 413 1.06 11.45 18.85
C VAL A 413 -0.06 12.02 17.99
N ASN A 414 -0.79 11.16 17.28
CA ASN A 414 -1.92 11.56 16.44
C ASN A 414 -3.20 10.87 16.93
N LEU A 415 -4.22 11.64 17.28
CA LEU A 415 -5.47 11.14 17.83
C LEU A 415 -6.65 11.54 16.96
N GLU A 416 -7.37 10.54 16.46
CA GLU A 416 -8.63 10.68 15.73
C GLU A 416 -9.72 9.71 16.25
N GLY A 417 -9.31 8.67 16.98
CA GLY A 417 -10.17 7.61 17.49
C GLY A 417 -10.82 7.89 18.85
N THR A 418 -11.34 6.84 19.48
CA THR A 418 -12.15 6.92 20.70
C THR A 418 -11.36 6.57 21.95
N LEU A 419 -11.55 7.33 23.04
CA LEU A 419 -11.12 6.94 24.39
C LEU A 419 -12.27 6.21 25.09
N LYS A 420 -11.99 5.04 25.63
CA LYS A 420 -12.92 4.27 26.47
C LYS A 420 -12.29 4.02 27.83
N LEU A 421 -12.80 4.70 28.85
CA LEU A 421 -12.35 4.49 30.23
C LEU A 421 -13.07 3.31 30.86
N MET A 422 -12.35 2.57 31.69
CA MET A 422 -12.88 1.47 32.50
C MET A 422 -12.51 1.71 33.97
N TYR A 423 -13.51 1.98 34.81
CA TYR A 423 -13.27 2.17 36.24
C TYR A 423 -13.28 0.81 36.94
N LEU A 424 -12.11 0.36 37.38
CA LEU A 424 -11.96 -0.97 37.97
C LEU A 424 -12.65 -1.09 39.34
N PRO A 425 -13.28 -2.24 39.64
CA PRO A 425 -13.97 -2.47 40.89
C PRO A 425 -13.13 -2.26 42.13
N GLY A 426 -13.69 -1.55 43.11
CA GLY A 426 -13.00 -1.22 44.35
C GLY A 426 -11.92 -0.13 44.21
N GLY A 427 -11.71 0.39 42.99
CA GLY A 427 -10.85 1.54 42.75
C GLY A 427 -11.35 2.77 43.51
N LYS A 428 -10.45 3.71 43.79
CA LYS A 428 -10.73 4.94 44.52
C LYS A 428 -10.00 6.08 43.84
N ILE A 429 -10.76 7.10 43.47
CA ILE A 429 -10.24 8.29 42.80
C ILE A 429 -10.70 9.49 43.61
N SER A 430 -9.73 10.30 44.03
CA SER A 430 -10.00 11.53 44.79
C SER A 430 -10.09 12.71 43.84
N LYS A 431 -10.91 13.70 44.19
CA LYS A 431 -10.99 14.96 43.45
C LYS A 431 -9.60 15.59 43.31
N ASN A 432 -9.33 16.13 42.12
CA ASN A 432 -8.08 16.73 41.67
C ASN A 432 -6.90 15.76 41.46
N GLU A 433 -7.10 14.43 41.60
CA GLU A 433 -6.09 13.48 41.12
C GLU A 433 -5.95 13.55 39.59
N THR A 434 -4.72 13.42 39.11
CA THR A 434 -4.38 13.47 37.69
C THR A 434 -3.89 12.10 37.21
N PHE A 435 -4.24 11.77 35.96
CA PHE A 435 -3.89 10.52 35.30
C PHE A 435 -3.31 10.84 33.93
N VAL A 436 -2.01 10.60 33.74
CA VAL A 436 -1.32 10.82 32.46
C VAL A 436 -1.53 9.58 31.59
N ILE A 437 -2.65 9.52 30.88
CA ILE A 437 -3.05 8.34 30.10
C ILE A 437 -2.26 8.17 28.79
N ILE A 438 -1.69 9.27 28.28
CA ILE A 438 -0.65 9.27 27.26
C ILE A 438 0.48 10.17 27.73
N ASP A 439 1.66 9.59 27.91
CA ASP A 439 2.89 10.26 28.29
C ASP A 439 3.77 10.47 27.03
N ASN A 440 3.81 11.70 26.52
CA ASN A 440 4.49 12.06 25.28
C ASN A 440 5.85 12.69 25.57
N LYS A 441 6.88 11.85 25.69
CA LYS A 441 8.27 12.27 25.92
C LYS A 441 8.95 12.90 24.70
N GLY A 442 8.33 12.81 23.53
CA GLY A 442 8.77 13.53 22.34
C GLY A 442 8.62 15.05 22.49
N SER A 443 9.30 15.83 21.65
CA SER A 443 9.15 17.30 21.65
C SER A 443 7.96 17.80 20.82
N GLY A 444 7.32 16.91 20.05
CA GLY A 444 6.16 17.24 19.23
C GLY A 444 4.87 17.33 20.06
N PRO A 445 3.89 18.14 19.64
CA PRO A 445 2.59 18.20 20.29
C PRO A 445 1.78 16.92 20.05
N VAL A 446 0.72 16.73 20.83
CA VAL A 446 -0.39 15.83 20.47
C VAL A 446 -1.20 16.50 19.35
N ASN A 447 -1.29 15.84 18.20
CA ASN A 447 -2.09 16.27 17.07
C ASN A 447 -3.48 15.65 17.14
N GLY A 448 -4.52 16.48 17.01
CA GLY A 448 -5.90 16.03 17.12
C GLY A 448 -6.34 15.82 18.57
N THR A 449 -7.50 15.17 18.73
CA THR A 449 -8.12 14.87 20.03
C THR A 449 -8.81 13.52 19.93
N PHE A 450 -9.13 12.89 21.06
CA PHE A 450 -10.10 11.81 21.03
C PHE A 450 -11.44 12.32 20.48
N LYS A 451 -12.15 11.46 19.76
CA LYS A 451 -13.42 11.76 19.12
C LYS A 451 -14.41 12.32 20.13
N ASN A 452 -14.98 13.49 19.79
CA ASN A 452 -15.94 14.23 20.61
C ASN A 452 -15.44 14.72 21.98
N LEU A 453 -14.13 14.72 22.21
CA LEU A 453 -13.52 15.18 23.46
C LEU A 453 -12.51 16.31 23.18
N PRO A 454 -12.98 17.55 22.88
CA PRO A 454 -12.08 18.69 22.76
C PRO A 454 -11.35 18.99 24.09
N GLU A 455 -10.34 19.86 24.04
CA GLU A 455 -9.64 20.35 25.24
C GLU A 455 -10.63 20.83 26.32
N GLY A 456 -10.46 20.33 27.55
CA GLY A 456 -11.31 20.67 28.69
C GLY A 456 -12.66 19.92 28.74
N ALA A 457 -12.95 19.02 27.80
CA ALA A 457 -14.18 18.24 27.81
C ALA A 457 -14.29 17.35 29.05
N GLU A 458 -15.53 17.13 29.51
CA GLU A 458 -15.82 16.18 30.58
C GLU A 458 -15.89 14.75 30.03
N VAL A 459 -15.28 13.81 30.76
CA VAL A 459 -15.35 12.37 30.51
C VAL A 459 -15.92 11.73 31.76
N THR A 460 -17.01 10.96 31.62
CA THR A 460 -17.68 10.30 32.76
C THR A 460 -17.65 8.78 32.61
N VAL A 461 -17.29 8.07 33.68
CA VAL A 461 -17.33 6.60 33.74
C VAL A 461 -17.71 6.17 35.17
N ASP A 462 -18.76 5.35 35.29
CA ASP A 462 -19.21 4.77 36.57
C ASP A 462 -19.29 5.75 37.77
N GLY A 463 -19.69 7.01 37.51
CA GLY A 463 -19.83 8.07 38.51
C GLY A 463 -18.56 8.87 38.81
N ALA A 464 -17.42 8.51 38.24
CA ALA A 464 -16.23 9.35 38.18
C ALA A 464 -16.35 10.35 37.00
N VAL A 465 -16.10 11.63 37.26
CA VAL A 465 -16.09 12.71 36.27
C VAL A 465 -14.67 13.25 36.17
N PHE A 466 -14.15 13.36 34.95
CA PHE A 466 -12.83 13.90 34.65
C PHE A 466 -12.95 15.06 33.67
N THR A 467 -12.01 16.00 33.72
CA THR A 467 -11.72 16.87 32.57
C THR A 467 -10.47 16.37 31.85
N ILE A 468 -10.44 16.45 30.53
CA ILE A 468 -9.28 16.04 29.72
C ILE A 468 -8.47 17.25 29.24
N SER A 469 -7.14 17.12 29.23
CA SER A 469 -6.22 18.07 28.60
C SER A 469 -5.25 17.34 27.68
N TYR A 470 -4.98 17.88 26.50
CA TYR A 470 -3.98 17.40 25.52
C TYR A 470 -2.67 18.18 25.59
N ARG A 471 -2.55 19.07 26.58
CA ARG A 471 -1.38 19.90 26.88
C ARG A 471 -1.04 19.80 28.37
N GLY A 472 -1.45 18.71 29.00
CA GLY A 472 -1.22 18.46 30.41
C GLY A 472 0.21 18.02 30.68
N GLY A 473 0.48 17.63 31.92
CA GLY A 473 1.77 17.09 32.33
C GLY A 473 2.91 18.08 32.12
N ASP A 474 3.87 17.75 31.26
CA ASP A 474 4.99 18.63 30.88
C ASP A 474 4.69 19.57 29.70
N GLY A 475 3.46 19.57 29.19
CA GLY A 475 2.95 20.54 28.21
C GLY A 475 2.46 19.92 26.90
N ASN A 476 2.69 18.63 26.71
CA ASN A 476 2.27 17.86 25.53
C ASN A 476 1.76 16.45 25.87
N ASP A 477 1.38 16.22 27.13
CA ASP A 477 0.74 14.97 27.57
C ASP A 477 -0.79 15.01 27.43
N VAL A 478 -1.40 13.82 27.41
CA VAL A 478 -2.86 13.67 27.56
C VAL A 478 -3.19 13.26 28.99
N VAL A 479 -3.86 14.15 29.70
CA VAL A 479 -4.10 14.05 31.15
C VAL A 479 -5.59 14.14 31.46
N LEU A 480 -6.07 13.24 32.31
CA LEU A 480 -7.39 13.33 32.95
C LEU A 480 -7.23 13.91 34.36
N THR A 481 -8.08 14.87 34.73
CA THR A 481 -8.14 15.42 36.09
C THR A 481 -9.51 15.15 36.71
N ALA A 482 -9.54 14.41 37.83
CA ALA A 482 -10.77 14.05 38.52
C ALA A 482 -11.49 15.28 39.09
N GLN A 483 -12.79 15.41 38.86
CA GLN A 483 -13.62 16.54 39.30
C GLN A 483 -14.40 16.24 40.58
N ASN A 484 -14.49 14.97 40.96
CA ASN A 484 -15.17 14.49 42.15
C ASN A 484 -14.46 13.29 42.77
N ASP A 485 -14.70 13.08 44.06
CA ASP A 485 -14.38 11.81 44.70
C ASP A 485 -15.31 10.72 44.15
N SER A 486 -14.75 9.55 43.89
CA SER A 486 -15.50 8.40 43.39
C SER A 486 -14.92 7.09 43.90
N VAL A 487 -15.77 6.07 43.89
CA VAL A 487 -15.40 4.69 44.19
C VAL A 487 -15.91 3.84 43.05
N GLY A 488 -15.05 2.97 42.53
CA GLY A 488 -15.36 2.11 41.41
C GLY A 488 -16.56 1.21 41.70
N PRO A 489 -17.17 0.63 40.65
CA PRO A 489 -18.30 -0.27 40.81
C PRO A 489 -17.96 -1.38 41.80
N LYS A 490 -18.95 -1.86 42.55
CA LYS A 490 -18.74 -3.07 43.36
C LYS A 490 -18.53 -4.23 42.40
N ALA A 491 -17.50 -5.06 42.65
CA ALA A 491 -17.33 -6.29 41.91
C ALA A 491 -18.65 -7.07 41.99
N PRO A 492 -19.15 -7.64 40.88
CA PRO A 492 -20.35 -8.45 40.94
C PRO A 492 -20.13 -9.53 42.00
N ASN A 493 -21.10 -9.68 42.92
CA ASN A 493 -21.12 -10.80 43.86
C ASN A 493 -21.45 -12.07 43.06
N THR A 494 -20.52 -12.53 42.22
CA THR A 494 -20.57 -13.85 41.62
C THR A 494 -20.25 -14.82 42.74
N GLY A 495 -21.27 -15.43 43.34
CA GLY A 495 -21.06 -16.53 44.27
C GLY A 495 -20.18 -17.57 43.59
N VAL A 496 -18.90 -17.64 43.97
CA VAL A 496 -17.83 -18.38 43.27
C VAL A 496 -17.96 -19.91 43.48
N LYS A 497 -19.18 -20.44 43.46
CA LYS A 497 -19.45 -21.87 43.58
C LYS A 497 -20.13 -22.53 42.38
N GLU A 498 -20.62 -21.81 41.37
CA GLU A 498 -21.31 -22.49 40.25
C GLU A 498 -20.83 -22.15 38.82
N VAL A 499 -19.96 -21.16 38.61
CA VAL A 499 -19.51 -20.79 37.24
C VAL A 499 -18.34 -21.65 36.72
N LEU A 500 -17.72 -22.48 37.56
CA LEU A 500 -16.65 -23.40 37.14
C LEU A 500 -17.16 -24.74 36.56
N ALA A 501 -18.47 -24.94 36.40
CA ALA A 501 -19.05 -26.20 35.92
C ALA A 501 -19.46 -26.21 34.44
N ASN A 502 -19.26 -25.12 33.68
CA ASN A 502 -19.65 -25.09 32.26
C ASN A 502 -18.54 -24.52 31.36
N PRO A 503 -17.85 -25.34 30.54
CA PRO A 503 -16.79 -24.87 29.64
C PRO A 503 -17.29 -24.01 28.45
N ALA A 504 -18.59 -23.73 28.34
CA ALA A 504 -19.18 -23.02 27.19
C ALA A 504 -19.37 -21.50 27.35
N ILE A 505 -18.97 -20.86 28.46
CA ILE A 505 -19.27 -19.43 28.73
C ILE A 505 -18.07 -18.48 28.52
N VAL A 506 -16.88 -18.97 28.15
CA VAL A 506 -15.70 -18.11 27.93
C VAL A 506 -15.55 -17.62 26.47
N ALA A 507 -16.39 -18.09 25.54
CA ALA A 507 -16.35 -17.67 24.14
C ALA A 507 -17.69 -17.07 23.73
N GLY A 508 -17.76 -15.74 23.53
CA GLY A 508 -18.90 -15.16 22.79
C GLY A 508 -19.41 -13.79 23.21
N THR A 509 -18.96 -13.21 24.31
CA THR A 509 -19.33 -11.83 24.65
C THR A 509 -18.11 -11.09 25.17
N GLY A 510 -17.83 -9.90 24.60
CA GLY A 510 -16.91 -8.91 25.14
C GLY A 510 -17.39 -8.33 26.47
N VAL A 511 -17.70 -9.20 27.43
CA VAL A 511 -17.98 -8.90 28.82
C VAL A 511 -16.71 -9.22 29.57
N VAL A 512 -15.90 -8.17 29.75
CA VAL A 512 -15.35 -7.81 31.06
C VAL A 512 -15.30 -8.98 32.04
N ALA A 513 -14.20 -9.73 32.01
CA ALA A 513 -13.85 -10.65 33.10
C ALA A 513 -13.38 -9.80 34.29
N LEU A 514 -14.32 -9.10 34.94
CA LEU A 514 -14.08 -8.52 36.25
C LEU A 514 -14.09 -9.63 37.29
N GLY A 515 -12.92 -9.85 37.88
CA GLY A 515 -12.80 -10.34 39.26
C GLY A 515 -12.33 -11.77 39.40
N ALA A 516 -11.04 -11.93 39.75
CA ALA A 516 -10.62 -12.69 40.93
C ALA A 516 -9.09 -12.63 41.08
N LEU A 517 -8.55 -11.49 41.54
CA LEU A 517 -7.17 -11.46 42.04
C LEU A 517 -7.01 -10.37 43.09
N PHE A 518 -7.57 -10.60 44.28
CA PHE A 518 -7.13 -9.88 45.47
C PHE A 518 -7.24 -10.74 46.74
N ILE A 519 -6.21 -10.56 47.57
CA ILE A 519 -6.03 -10.94 48.98
C ILE A 519 -5.30 -12.26 49.24
N SER A 520 -3.98 -12.16 49.39
CA SER A 520 -3.28 -12.87 50.46
C SER A 520 -2.47 -11.89 51.31
N SER A 521 -3.14 -11.16 52.21
CA SER A 521 -2.48 -10.61 53.39
C SER A 521 -2.50 -11.69 54.49
N LYS A 522 -1.40 -12.44 54.62
CA LYS A 522 -1.18 -13.29 55.79
C LYS A 522 -0.34 -12.52 56.81
N LYS A 523 -1.01 -12.01 57.85
CA LYS A 523 -0.41 -11.84 59.18
C LYS A 523 -0.96 -12.96 60.07
N ARG A 524 -0.07 -13.83 60.53
CA ARG A 524 -0.03 -14.30 61.92
C ARG A 524 1.42 -14.30 62.34
#